data_AF-A0A7V7NX96-F1
#
_entry.id   AF-A0A7V7NX96-F1
#
_cell.length_a   1.000
_cell.length_b   1.000
_cell.length_c   1.000
_cell.angle_alpha   90.00
_cell.angle_beta   90.00
_cell.angle_gamma   90.00
#
_symmetry.space_group_name_H-M   'P 1'
#
loop_
_entity.id
_entity.type
_entity.pdbx_description
1 polymer ?
#
loop_
_entity_poly.entity_id
_entity_poly.type
_entity_poly.pdbx_seq_one_letter_code
_entity_poly.pdbx_strand_id
1 'polypeptide(L)'
;MNLKDLKSAFSQFTKLELSTSKKREQGYNELIQNIVAIRSSCIPPQVLSAFDTTPFNQLPTLLDRINADPLASSDLRLKISVTEKEQNRDLSKLNLVMVQDTIQSSKRWQNIREVAPANKPDTTITKKGKLSDGPSFER
;
A
#
# COMPACT_ATOMS: atom_id res chain seq x y z
N MET A 1 5.16 34.18 12.23
CA MET A 1 5.83 32.95 11.76
C MET A 1 6.30 33.20 10.33
N ASN A 2 7.60 33.10 10.04
CA ASN A 2 8.16 33.53 8.75
C ASN A 2 7.99 32.44 7.69
N LEU A 3 7.76 32.83 6.43
CA LEU A 3 7.43 31.87 5.35
C LEU A 3 8.58 30.87 5.07
N LYS A 4 9.82 31.29 5.38
CA LYS A 4 11.02 30.45 5.34
C LYS A 4 11.00 29.36 6.44
N ASP A 5 10.56 29.71 7.65
CA ASP A 5 10.48 28.77 8.78
C ASP A 5 9.39 27.72 8.53
N LEU A 6 8.26 28.13 7.94
CA LEU A 6 7.18 27.21 7.56
C LEU A 6 7.63 26.21 6.49
N LYS A 7 8.35 26.68 5.46
CA LYS A 7 8.89 25.82 4.40
C LYS A 7 9.93 24.84 4.94
N SER A 8 10.76 25.28 5.89
CA SER A 8 11.74 24.43 6.55
C SER A 8 11.07 23.34 7.40
N ALA A 9 10.11 23.72 8.25
CA ALA A 9 9.35 22.80 9.09
C ALA A 9 8.58 21.77 8.25
N PHE A 10 7.95 22.19 7.14
CA PHE A 10 7.26 21.28 6.24
C PHE A 10 8.22 20.29 5.58
N SER A 11 9.37 20.75 5.08
CA SER A 11 10.39 19.88 4.48
C SER A 11 10.94 18.85 5.49
N GLN A 12 11.18 19.28 6.73
CA GLN A 12 11.60 18.39 7.81
C GLN A 12 10.53 17.35 8.15
N PHE A 13 9.27 17.79 8.28
CA PHE A 13 8.13 16.92 8.51
C PHE A 13 7.99 15.87 7.39
N THR A 14 7.96 16.29 6.12
CA THR A 14 7.84 15.37 4.98
C THR A 14 8.98 14.36 4.92
N LYS A 15 10.22 14.77 5.21
CA LYS A 15 11.37 13.85 5.25
C LYS A 15 11.25 12.83 6.38
N LEU A 16 10.85 13.27 7.57
CA LEU A 16 10.64 12.41 8.73
C LEU A 16 9.47 11.44 8.51
N GLU A 17 8.38 11.91 7.91
CA GLU A 17 7.24 11.07 7.57
C GLU A 17 7.62 10.01 6.53
N LEU A 18 8.32 10.42 5.47
CA LEU A 18 8.78 9.50 4.43
C LEU A 18 9.75 8.44 4.97
N SER A 19 10.70 8.83 5.84
CA SER A 19 11.65 7.87 6.44
C SER A 19 10.94 6.89 7.38
N THR A 20 10.01 7.38 8.20
CA THR A 20 9.22 6.55 9.11
C THR A 20 8.34 5.58 8.34
N SER A 21 7.71 6.05 7.26
CA SER A 21 6.89 5.24 6.37
C SER A 21 7.71 4.14 5.69
N LYS A 22 8.89 4.47 5.14
CA LYS A 22 9.80 3.49 4.53
C LYS A 22 10.27 2.42 5.52
N LYS A 23 10.64 2.82 6.74
CA LYS A 23 11.05 1.87 7.79
C LYS A 23 9.93 0.90 8.16
N ARG A 24 8.71 1.43 8.26
CA ARG A 24 7.50 0.64 8.53
C ARG A 24 7.23 -0.36 7.40
N GLU A 25 7.27 0.10 6.16
CA GLU A 25 7.06 -0.73 4.97
C GLU A 25 8.09 -1.86 4.91
N GLN A 26 9.37 -1.54 5.16
CA GLN A 26 10.43 -2.53 5.21
C GLN A 26 10.16 -3.61 6.28
N GLY A 27 9.80 -3.22 7.50
CA GLY A 27 9.52 -4.18 8.58
C GLY A 27 8.34 -5.12 8.26
N TYR A 28 7.26 -4.59 7.66
CA TYR A 28 6.15 -5.43 7.21
C TYR A 28 6.53 -6.35 6.05
N ASN A 29 7.31 -5.85 5.08
CA ASN A 29 7.76 -6.65 3.95
C ASN A 29 8.66 -7.80 4.39
N GLU A 30 9.58 -7.57 5.32
CA GLU A 30 10.43 -8.62 5.90
C GLU A 30 9.58 -9.67 6.64
N LEU A 31 8.60 -9.25 7.44
CA LEU A 31 7.68 -10.19 8.10
C LEU A 31 6.90 -11.03 7.08
N ILE A 32 6.32 -10.41 6.05
CA ILE A 32 5.55 -11.09 5.01
C ILE A 32 6.44 -12.07 4.23
N GLN A 33 7.66 -11.68 3.87
CA GLN A 33 8.61 -12.57 3.18
C GLN A 33 8.92 -13.82 4.02
N ASN A 34 9.13 -13.66 5.33
CA ASN A 34 9.35 -14.79 6.22
C ASN A 34 8.12 -15.72 6.29
N ILE A 35 6.92 -15.14 6.39
CA ILE A 35 5.67 -15.93 6.39
C ILE A 35 5.51 -16.70 5.07
N VAL A 36 5.81 -16.08 3.94
CA VAL A 36 5.76 -16.74 2.62
C VAL A 36 6.83 -17.82 2.49
N ALA A 37 8.02 -17.61 3.04
CA ALA A 37 9.07 -18.62 3.07
C ALA A 37 8.61 -19.85 3.85
N ILE A 38 8.09 -19.67 5.07
CA ILE A 38 7.52 -20.74 5.91
C ILE A 38 6.40 -21.46 5.16
N ARG A 39 5.49 -20.71 4.53
CA ARG A 39 4.41 -21.27 3.69
C ARG A 39 4.94 -22.22 2.62
N SER A 40 6.04 -21.86 1.97
CA SER A 40 6.61 -22.64 0.87
C SER A 40 7.40 -23.87 1.33
N SER A 41 8.05 -23.82 2.50
CA SER A 41 8.97 -24.87 2.96
C SER A 41 8.33 -25.85 3.95
N CYS A 42 7.43 -25.36 4.81
CA CYS A 42 7.00 -26.09 6.01
C CYS A 42 5.51 -26.45 6.00
N ILE A 43 4.71 -25.87 5.10
CA ILE A 43 3.24 -26.01 5.13
C ILE A 43 2.77 -27.00 4.06
N PRO A 44 2.17 -28.14 4.46
CA PRO A 44 1.67 -29.11 3.50
C PRO A 44 0.45 -28.56 2.72
N PRO A 45 0.21 -29.01 1.46
CA PRO A 45 -0.84 -28.48 0.61
C PRO A 45 -2.25 -28.49 1.22
N GLN A 46 -2.54 -29.49 2.05
CA GLN A 46 -3.85 -29.68 2.67
C GLN A 46 -4.21 -28.56 3.68
N VAL A 47 -3.20 -27.90 4.26
CA VAL A 47 -3.39 -26.86 5.29
C VAL A 47 -3.03 -25.45 4.79
N LEU A 48 -2.65 -25.30 3.51
CA LEU A 48 -2.31 -23.99 2.92
C LEU A 48 -3.46 -22.99 3.04
N SER A 49 -4.70 -23.42 2.79
CA SER A 49 -5.86 -22.51 2.89
C SER A 49 -6.10 -22.03 4.32
N ALA A 50 -5.93 -22.91 5.31
CA ALA A 50 -6.03 -22.54 6.72
C ALA A 50 -4.88 -21.59 7.09
N PHE A 51 -3.66 -21.86 6.64
CA PHE A 51 -2.51 -20.99 6.86
C PHE A 51 -2.71 -19.59 6.26
N ASP A 52 -3.20 -19.50 5.03
CA ASP A 52 -3.35 -18.22 4.31
C ASP A 52 -4.40 -17.29 4.94
N THR A 53 -5.44 -17.88 5.55
CA THR A 53 -6.55 -17.15 6.20
C THR A 53 -6.31 -16.87 7.68
N THR A 54 -5.38 -17.59 8.31
CA THR A 54 -5.07 -17.44 9.73
C THR A 54 -4.38 -16.09 9.99
N PRO A 55 -4.82 -15.33 11.02
CA PRO A 55 -4.14 -14.11 11.45
C PRO A 55 -2.67 -14.33 11.78
N PHE A 56 -1.81 -13.36 11.45
CA PHE A 56 -0.36 -13.47 11.64
C PHE A 56 0.02 -13.83 13.08
N ASN A 57 -0.60 -13.19 14.07
CA ASN A 57 -0.36 -13.47 15.49
C ASN A 57 -0.76 -14.91 15.93
N GLN A 58 -1.61 -15.59 15.17
CA GLN A 58 -2.05 -16.97 15.43
C GLN A 58 -1.28 -18.01 14.61
N LEU A 59 -0.50 -17.59 13.61
CA LEU A 59 0.31 -18.50 12.80
C LEU A 59 1.26 -19.38 13.63
N PRO A 60 1.97 -18.88 14.67
CA PRO A 60 2.81 -19.75 15.48
C PRO A 60 2.05 -20.89 16.16
N THR A 61 0.84 -20.61 16.66
CA THR A 61 -0.01 -21.64 17.25
C THR A 61 -0.51 -22.64 16.20
N LEU A 62 -0.77 -22.19 14.97
CA LEU A 62 -1.10 -23.09 13.87
C LEU A 62 0.09 -24.00 13.51
N LEU A 63 1.31 -23.43 13.46
CA LEU A 63 2.54 -24.18 13.20
C LEU A 63 2.77 -25.29 14.25
N ASP A 64 2.55 -24.98 15.53
CA ASP A 64 2.62 -25.98 16.60
C ASP A 64 1.61 -27.10 16.39
N ARG A 65 0.35 -26.77 16.05
CA ARG A 65 -0.73 -27.75 15.88
C ARG A 65 -0.49 -28.73 14.75
N ILE A 66 0.13 -28.26 13.66
CA ILE A 66 0.43 -29.10 12.49
C ILE A 66 1.78 -29.83 12.63
N ASN A 67 2.46 -29.70 13.78
CA ASN A 67 3.83 -30.19 13.99
C ASN A 67 4.78 -29.75 12.87
N ALA A 68 4.66 -28.49 12.43
CA ALA A 68 5.62 -27.88 11.53
C ALA A 68 6.97 -27.69 12.24
N ASP A 69 7.98 -27.26 11.49
CA ASP A 69 9.33 -27.01 12.02
C ASP A 69 9.28 -26.16 13.31
N PRO A 70 9.74 -26.69 14.46
CA PRO A 70 9.71 -25.98 15.74
C PRO A 70 10.54 -24.69 15.71
N LEU A 71 11.57 -24.61 14.86
CA LEU A 71 12.36 -23.39 14.68
C LEU A 71 11.55 -22.30 13.98
N ALA A 72 10.70 -22.66 13.03
CA ALA A 72 9.82 -21.73 12.32
C ALA A 72 8.77 -21.09 13.25
N SER A 73 8.20 -21.87 14.18
CA SER A 73 7.25 -21.35 15.17
C SER A 73 7.89 -20.31 16.10
N SER A 74 9.09 -20.61 16.62
CA SER A 74 9.81 -19.70 17.52
C SER A 74 10.28 -18.43 16.79
N ASP A 75 10.84 -18.57 15.60
CA ASP A 75 11.30 -17.43 14.78
C ASP A 75 10.14 -16.51 14.42
N LEU A 76 8.99 -17.09 14.02
CA LEU A 76 7.81 -16.32 13.66
C LEU A 76 7.24 -15.55 14.86
N ARG A 77 7.21 -16.13 16.07
CA ARG A 77 6.80 -15.40 17.29
C ARG A 77 7.69 -14.21 17.56
N LEU A 78 9.00 -14.40 17.45
CA LEU A 78 9.97 -13.33 17.69
C LEU A 78 9.75 -12.19 16.70
N LYS A 79 9.67 -12.51 15.40
CA LYS A 79 9.47 -11.51 14.33
C LYS A 79 8.16 -10.76 14.49
N ILE A 80 7.06 -11.46 14.77
CA ILE A 80 5.75 -10.83 15.05
C ILE A 80 5.88 -9.87 16.24
N SER A 81 6.45 -10.33 17.36
CA SER A 81 6.58 -9.49 18.56
C SER A 81 7.46 -8.26 18.31
N VAL A 82 8.53 -8.39 17.53
CA VAL A 82 9.40 -7.26 17.17
C VAL A 82 8.63 -6.26 16.31
N THR A 83 7.96 -6.73 15.25
CA THR A 83 7.18 -5.86 14.37
C THR A 83 6.04 -5.15 15.12
N GLU A 84 5.30 -5.85 15.99
CA GLU A 84 4.22 -5.25 16.79
C GLU A 84 4.74 -4.13 17.70
N LYS A 85 5.87 -4.36 18.37
CA LYS A 85 6.52 -3.37 19.25
C LYS A 85 7.06 -2.17 18.47
N GLU A 86 7.77 -2.42 17.36
CA GLU A 86 8.37 -1.35 16.56
C GLU A 86 7.33 -0.48 15.86
N GLN A 87 6.23 -1.08 15.43
CA GLN A 87 5.18 -0.39 14.66
C GLN A 87 4.00 0.07 15.52
N ASN A 88 3.97 -0.30 16.81
CA ASN A 88 2.88 -0.05 17.75
C ASN A 88 1.51 -0.38 17.15
N ARG A 89 1.41 -1.57 16.54
CA ARG A 89 0.19 -2.05 15.87
C ARG A 89 -0.04 -3.52 16.18
N ASP A 90 -1.31 -3.85 16.30
CA ASP A 90 -1.79 -5.22 16.46
C ASP A 90 -1.93 -5.90 15.08
N LEU A 91 -1.32 -7.09 14.93
CA LEU A 91 -1.36 -7.88 13.70
C LEU A 91 -2.49 -8.92 13.68
N SER A 92 -3.38 -8.92 14.68
CA SER A 92 -4.53 -9.82 14.79
C SER A 92 -5.51 -9.77 13.61
N LYS A 93 -5.48 -8.69 12.84
CA LYS A 93 -6.36 -8.48 11.68
C LYS A 93 -5.68 -8.72 10.34
N LEU A 94 -4.38 -9.01 10.33
CA LEU A 94 -3.64 -9.24 9.09
C LEU A 94 -3.46 -10.73 8.86
N ASN A 95 -3.76 -11.16 7.64
CA ASN A 95 -3.47 -12.50 7.13
C ASN A 95 -2.93 -12.41 5.69
N LEU A 96 -2.45 -13.53 5.14
CA LEU A 96 -1.84 -13.52 3.81
C LEU A 96 -2.84 -13.19 2.70
N VAL A 97 -4.09 -13.64 2.82
CA VAL A 97 -5.15 -13.33 1.85
C VAL A 97 -5.38 -11.82 1.76
N MET A 98 -5.53 -11.12 2.90
CA MET A 98 -5.71 -9.67 2.92
C MET A 98 -4.50 -8.92 2.36
N VAL A 99 -3.29 -9.41 2.62
CA VAL A 99 -2.07 -8.84 2.03
C VAL A 99 -2.09 -9.00 0.51
N GLN A 100 -2.43 -10.18 0.00
CA GLN A 100 -2.53 -10.43 -1.43
C GLN A 100 -3.61 -9.57 -2.10
N ASP A 101 -4.80 -9.47 -1.49
CA ASP A 101 -5.89 -8.63 -1.99
C ASP A 101 -5.50 -7.15 -2.03
N THR A 102 -4.76 -6.69 -1.02
CA THR A 102 -4.26 -5.30 -0.96
C THR A 102 -3.23 -5.05 -2.06
N ILE A 103 -2.29 -5.96 -2.28
CA ILE A 103 -1.29 -5.85 -3.35
C ILE A 103 -1.97 -5.86 -4.72
N GLN A 104 -2.92 -6.76 -4.95
CA GLN A 104 -3.67 -6.83 -6.21
C GLN A 104 -4.49 -5.56 -6.44
N SER A 105 -5.17 -5.05 -5.41
CA SER A 105 -5.94 -3.81 -5.48
C SER A 105 -5.03 -2.62 -5.79
N SER A 106 -3.85 -2.54 -5.16
CA SER A 106 -2.85 -1.51 -5.44
C SER A 106 -2.39 -1.53 -6.91
N LYS A 107 -2.05 -2.73 -7.43
CA LYS A 107 -1.71 -2.91 -8.85
C LYS A 107 -2.84 -2.46 -9.78
N ARG A 108 -4.10 -2.80 -9.45
CA ARG A 108 -5.27 -2.35 -10.22
C ARG A 108 -5.39 -0.82 -10.22
N TRP A 109 -5.17 -0.15 -9.10
CA TRP A 109 -5.22 1.31 -9.01
C TRP A 109 -4.07 2.01 -9.76
N GLN A 110 -2.86 1.42 -9.76
CA GLN A 110 -1.75 1.91 -10.58
C GLN A 110 -2.08 1.85 -12.08
N ASN A 111 -2.63 0.72 -12.53
CA ASN A 111 -3.06 0.55 -13.93
C ASN A 111 -4.17 1.53 -14.32
N ILE A 112 -5.12 1.82 -13.42
CA ILE A 112 -6.18 2.82 -13.69
C ILE A 112 -5.60 4.24 -13.82
N ARG A 113 -4.55 4.59 -13.06
CA ARG A 113 -3.88 5.90 -13.19
C ARG A 113 -3.09 6.04 -14.48
N GLU A 114 -2.50 4.96 -14.99
CA GLU A 114 -1.83 4.96 -16.30
C GLU A 114 -2.83 5.04 -17.47
N VAL A 115 -4.07 4.57 -17.27
CA VAL A 115 -5.15 4.60 -18.27
C VAL A 115 -6.07 5.82 -18.12
N ALA A 116 -5.82 6.69 -17.13
CA ALA A 116 -6.51 7.97 -17.09
C ALA A 116 -6.23 8.71 -18.41
N PRO A 117 -7.25 8.99 -19.25
CA PRO A 117 -7.02 9.63 -20.52
C PRO A 117 -6.31 10.94 -20.23
N ALA A 118 -5.13 11.12 -20.83
CA ALA A 118 -4.45 12.40 -20.83
C ALA A 118 -5.51 13.45 -21.18
N ASN A 119 -5.80 14.34 -20.22
CA ASN A 119 -6.67 15.47 -20.46
C ASN A 119 -6.14 16.16 -21.71
N LYS A 120 -6.84 15.98 -22.84
CA LYS A 120 -6.56 16.74 -24.04
C LYS A 120 -6.73 18.21 -23.61
N PRO A 121 -5.74 19.07 -23.82
CA PRO A 121 -5.94 20.48 -23.60
C PRO A 121 -7.11 20.93 -24.48
N ASP A 122 -8.08 21.52 -23.82
CA ASP A 122 -9.29 22.13 -24.38
C ASP A 122 -8.86 23.09 -25.50
N THR A 123 -8.99 22.67 -26.76
CA THR A 123 -8.82 23.55 -27.91
C THR A 123 -10.03 24.48 -27.95
N THR A 124 -9.91 25.57 -27.18
CA THR A 124 -10.73 26.77 -27.28
C THR A 124 -11.05 27.06 -28.74
N ILE A 125 -12.34 27.02 -29.06
CA ILE A 125 -12.89 27.38 -30.36
C ILE A 125 -12.53 28.85 -30.63
N THR A 126 -11.51 29.10 -31.45
CA THR A 126 -11.20 30.42 -31.97
C THR A 126 -12.25 30.79 -33.01
N LYS A 127 -13.36 31.38 -32.57
CA LYS A 127 -14.29 32.08 -33.48
C LYS A 127 -13.52 33.23 -34.14
N LYS A 128 -13.16 33.07 -35.43
CA LYS A 128 -12.79 34.20 -36.29
C LYS A 128 -14.00 35.12 -36.41
N GLY A 129 -13.91 36.29 -35.79
CA GLY A 129 -14.84 37.38 -36.03
C GLY A 129 -14.81 37.74 -37.51
N LYS A 130 -15.97 37.61 -38.18
CA LYS A 130 -16.25 38.33 -39.41
C LYS A 130 -16.87 39.66 -39.02
N LEU A 131 -16.36 40.69 -39.69
CA LEU A 131 -16.72 42.09 -39.65
C LEU A 131 -18.22 42.36 -39.53
N SER A 132 -18.48 43.40 -38.74
CA SER A 132 -19.62 44.30 -38.80
C SER A 132 -20.12 44.59 -40.23
N ASP A 133 -21.43 44.48 -40.43
CA ASP A 133 -22.22 45.53 -41.11
C ASP A 133 -23.70 45.36 -40.74
N GLY A 134 -24.28 46.40 -40.15
CA GLY A 134 -25.66 46.42 -39.67
C GLY A 134 -26.68 46.67 -40.79
N PRO A 135 -27.98 46.43 -40.56
CA PRO A 135 -29.03 46.86 -41.48
C PRO A 135 -29.37 48.35 -41.29
N SER A 136 -29.24 49.12 -42.37
CA SER A 136 -29.73 50.50 -42.53
C SER A 136 -31.24 50.59 -42.30
N PHE A 137 -31.67 51.64 -41.59
CA PHE A 137 -33.04 52.14 -41.67
C PHE A 137 -33.11 53.21 -42.76
N GLU A 138 -33.84 52.93 -43.85
CA GLU A 138 -34.26 53.94 -44.82
C GLU A 138 -35.46 54.74 -44.25
N ARG A 139 -35.42 56.06 -44.45
CA ARG A 139 -36.59 56.94 -44.56
C ARG A 139 -36.59 57.50 -45.97
#